data_AF-A0A5C2RU66-F1
#
_entry.id   AF-A0A5C2RU66-F1
#
_cell.length_a   1.000
_cell.length_b   1.000
_cell.length_c   1.000
_cell.angle_alpha   90.00
_cell.angle_beta   90.00
_cell.angle_gamma   90.00
#
_symmetry.space_group_name_H-M   'P 1'
#
loop_
_entity.id
_entity.type
_entity.pdbx_description
1 polymer ?
#
loop_
_entity_poly.entity_id
_entity_poly.type
_entity_poly.pdbx_seq_one_letter_code
_entity_poly.pdbx_strand_id
1 'polypeptide(L)'
;GRKEQRGPLRAPPPERSLLRLTRSATGKSLGVRVRGSQSQPLLIPINAYLVQQRTLLLAELKKRIHGDFKLLWKTAELVLRSWNVHGTYSELAIMFTDTFMLQLTTADSRSGASPAPAFILFAKPLTYDKREAVKWRSDFLRIDLKKGAQPLRLGLDIFPVDKGSVDCKVCKADVHRTADCPLANTPGWLGVTPELIGKDDKEPAGSGTSKAPEPQNPVDTAQDMFRTVMKRKKRTSEPNPSSVTKRGGRAGRGG
;
A
#
# COMPACT_ATOMS: atom_id res chain seq x y z
N GLY A 1 -12.23 48.65 -3.35
CA GLY A 1 -12.06 47.35 -4.02
C GLY A 1 -10.73 46.73 -3.64
N ARG A 2 -10.74 45.64 -2.87
CA ARG A 2 -9.54 44.80 -2.62
C ARG A 2 -9.80 43.45 -3.27
N LYS A 3 -8.99 43.10 -4.28
CA LYS A 3 -9.01 41.78 -4.91
C LYS A 3 -8.17 40.84 -4.05
N GLU A 4 -8.82 39.91 -3.36
CA GLU A 4 -8.15 38.74 -2.76
C GLU A 4 -7.66 37.80 -3.87
N GLN A 5 -6.35 37.59 -3.92
CA GLN A 5 -5.73 36.57 -4.75
C GLN A 5 -5.90 35.20 -4.06
N ARG A 6 -6.78 34.35 -4.59
CA ARG A 6 -6.86 32.94 -4.20
C ARG A 6 -5.68 32.19 -4.79
N GLY A 7 -4.80 31.70 -3.91
CA GLY A 7 -3.70 30.81 -4.29
C GLY A 7 -4.18 29.44 -4.80
N PRO A 8 -3.33 28.70 -5.52
CA PRO A 8 -3.70 27.44 -6.15
C PRO A 8 -4.00 26.34 -5.11
N LEU A 9 -5.17 25.74 -5.23
CA LEU A 9 -5.59 24.54 -4.51
C LEU A 9 -4.60 23.41 -4.81
N ARG A 10 -3.83 23.00 -3.79
CA ARG A 10 -3.00 21.78 -3.86
C ARG A 10 -3.92 20.58 -4.04
N ALA A 11 -3.70 19.84 -5.12
CA ALA A 11 -4.37 18.56 -5.35
C ALA A 11 -4.04 17.58 -4.21
N PRO A 12 -5.03 16.82 -3.70
CA PRO A 12 -4.78 15.78 -2.70
C PRO A 12 -3.92 14.65 -3.30
N PRO A 13 -3.13 13.94 -2.46
CA PRO A 13 -2.32 12.81 -2.93
C PRO A 13 -3.22 11.70 -3.49
N PRO A 14 -2.77 10.97 -4.53
CA PRO A 14 -3.58 9.94 -5.18
C PRO A 14 -3.80 8.74 -4.24
N GLU A 15 -5.06 8.49 -3.85
CA GLU A 15 -5.45 7.23 -3.21
C GLU A 15 -5.35 6.10 -4.23
N ARG A 16 -4.56 5.07 -3.89
CA ARG A 16 -4.36 3.88 -4.72
C ARG A 16 -5.61 2.98 -4.61
N SER A 17 -6.13 2.55 -5.75
CA SER A 17 -7.21 1.56 -5.78
C SER A 17 -6.65 0.18 -5.44
N LEU A 18 -6.75 -0.23 -4.18
CA LEU A 18 -6.25 -1.52 -3.71
C LEU A 18 -7.28 -2.64 -3.83
N LEU A 19 -6.88 -3.78 -4.37
CA LEU A 19 -7.67 -5.01 -4.33
C LEU A 19 -7.01 -5.99 -3.37
N ARG A 20 -7.80 -6.66 -2.52
CA ARG A 20 -7.31 -7.55 -1.47
C ARG A 20 -7.76 -8.98 -1.73
N LEU A 21 -6.86 -9.94 -1.66
CA LEU A 21 -7.14 -11.36 -1.83
C LEU A 21 -6.71 -12.10 -0.57
N THR A 22 -7.63 -12.79 0.11
CA THR A 22 -7.31 -13.67 1.25
C THR A 22 -7.44 -15.14 0.82
N ARG A 23 -6.90 -16.08 1.59
CA ARG A 23 -7.10 -17.53 1.40
C ARG A 23 -8.12 -18.02 2.43
N SER A 24 -9.13 -18.80 2.01
CA SER A 24 -10.09 -19.41 2.94
C SER A 24 -9.55 -20.75 3.45
N ALA A 25 -9.33 -20.87 4.75
CA ALA A 25 -9.06 -22.15 5.41
C ALA A 25 -10.37 -22.73 5.94
N THR A 26 -11.21 -23.29 5.05
CA THR A 26 -12.42 -24.01 5.46
C THR A 26 -12.57 -25.28 4.64
N GLY A 27 -11.98 -26.37 5.14
CA GLY A 27 -12.26 -27.72 4.69
C GLY A 27 -12.76 -28.54 5.88
N LYS A 28 -14.08 -28.77 5.97
CA LYS A 28 -14.65 -29.82 6.82
C LYS A 28 -14.16 -31.16 6.27
N SER A 29 -13.45 -31.92 7.09
CA SER A 29 -12.93 -33.25 6.77
C SER A 29 -14.06 -34.28 6.70
N LEU A 30 -14.38 -34.74 5.50
CA LEU A 30 -15.07 -36.01 5.27
C LEU A 30 -13.99 -37.07 5.02
N GLY A 31 -13.87 -38.00 5.96
CA GLY A 31 -12.89 -39.08 5.91
C GLY A 31 -13.23 -40.10 4.83
N VAL A 32 -12.33 -40.25 3.86
CA VAL A 32 -12.24 -41.43 3.00
C VAL A 32 -10.85 -41.99 3.19
N ARG A 33 -10.76 -43.16 3.83
CA ARG A 33 -9.51 -43.86 4.12
C ARG A 33 -9.12 -44.69 2.89
N VAL A 34 -8.34 -44.11 1.99
CA VAL A 34 -7.66 -44.87 0.92
C VAL A 34 -6.28 -45.27 1.44
N ARG A 35 -6.05 -46.58 1.62
CA ARG A 35 -4.71 -47.15 1.76
C ARG A 35 -4.07 -47.20 0.38
N GLY A 36 -2.95 -46.54 0.18
CA GLY A 36 -2.18 -46.67 -1.05
C GLY A 36 -1.00 -45.70 -1.12
N SER A 37 0.20 -46.29 -1.17
CA SER A 37 1.52 -45.72 -1.50
C SER A 37 2.03 -44.49 -0.74
N GLN A 38 3.16 -44.70 -0.06
CA GLN A 38 4.07 -43.64 0.37
C GLN A 38 4.52 -42.81 -0.84
N SER A 39 3.79 -41.74 -1.11
CA SER A 39 4.31 -40.61 -1.87
C SER A 39 4.93 -39.65 -0.86
N GLN A 40 6.25 -39.47 -0.94
CA GLN A 40 6.93 -38.45 -0.15
C GLN A 40 6.31 -37.09 -0.48
N PRO A 41 5.89 -36.28 0.51
CA PRO A 41 5.41 -34.94 0.24
C PRO A 41 6.57 -34.14 -0.31
N LEU A 42 6.51 -33.80 -1.60
CA LEU A 42 7.41 -32.85 -2.23
C LEU A 42 7.24 -31.52 -1.48
N LEU A 43 8.15 -31.26 -0.55
CA LEU A 43 8.30 -29.99 0.15
C LEU A 43 8.75 -28.95 -0.86
N ILE A 44 7.81 -28.45 -1.66
CA ILE A 44 8.02 -27.23 -2.42
C ILE A 44 8.40 -26.16 -1.38
N PRO A 45 9.56 -25.50 -1.49
CA PRO A 45 9.92 -24.43 -0.59
C PRO A 45 8.78 -23.41 -0.60
N ILE A 46 8.28 -23.02 0.58
CA ILE A 46 7.11 -22.13 0.75
C ILE A 46 7.19 -20.90 -0.17
N ASN A 47 8.40 -20.41 -0.41
CA ASN A 47 8.68 -19.30 -1.33
C ASN A 47 8.34 -19.61 -2.81
N ALA A 48 8.73 -20.78 -3.33
CA ALA A 48 8.44 -21.18 -4.71
C ALA A 48 6.93 -21.31 -4.96
N TYR A 49 6.19 -21.86 -3.98
CA TYR A 49 4.74 -21.94 -4.04
C TYR A 49 4.08 -20.55 -4.05
N LEU A 50 4.52 -19.64 -3.17
CA LEU A 50 3.99 -18.27 -3.13
C LEU A 50 4.27 -17.48 -4.42
N VAL A 51 5.45 -17.65 -5.01
CA VAL A 51 5.79 -17.05 -6.31
C VAL A 51 4.88 -17.60 -7.40
N GLN A 52 4.66 -18.91 -7.45
CA GLN A 52 3.75 -19.53 -8.43
C GLN A 52 2.32 -19.02 -8.25
N GLN A 53 1.79 -18.99 -7.03
CA GLN A 53 0.46 -18.46 -6.73
C GLN A 53 0.31 -17.00 -7.17
N ARG A 54 1.31 -16.16 -6.89
CA ARG A 54 1.33 -14.76 -7.31
C ARG A 54 1.19 -14.63 -8.83
N THR A 55 1.95 -15.41 -9.58
CA THR A 55 1.92 -15.38 -11.06
C THR A 55 0.56 -15.84 -11.59
N LEU A 56 0.00 -16.91 -11.03
CA LEU A 56 -1.32 -17.43 -11.43
C LEU A 56 -2.45 -16.43 -11.11
N LEU A 57 -2.39 -15.79 -9.92
CA LEU A 57 -3.37 -14.76 -9.54
C LEU A 57 -3.30 -13.55 -10.47
N LEU A 58 -2.08 -13.09 -10.81
CA LEU A 58 -1.92 -12.00 -11.77
C LEU A 58 -2.52 -12.38 -13.12
N ALA A 59 -2.22 -13.56 -13.65
CA ALA A 59 -2.76 -14.02 -14.93
C ALA A 59 -4.29 -14.03 -14.94
N GLU A 60 -4.92 -14.55 -13.88
CA GLU A 60 -6.39 -14.60 -13.79
C GLU A 60 -7.01 -13.21 -13.62
N LEU A 61 -6.37 -12.30 -12.88
CA LEU A 61 -6.79 -10.89 -12.77
C LEU A 61 -6.72 -10.17 -14.13
N LYS A 62 -5.65 -10.38 -14.90
CA LYS A 62 -5.53 -9.83 -16.26
C LYS A 62 -6.62 -10.39 -17.17
N LYS A 63 -6.81 -11.71 -17.15
CA LYS A 63 -7.85 -12.40 -17.93
C LYS A 63 -9.25 -11.85 -17.65
N ARG A 64 -9.54 -11.43 -16.42
CA ARG A 64 -10.83 -10.85 -16.05
C ARG A 64 -11.16 -9.55 -16.80
N ILE A 65 -10.16 -8.71 -17.08
CA ILE A 65 -10.35 -7.50 -17.89
C ILE A 65 -10.56 -7.89 -19.35
N HIS A 66 -9.73 -8.79 -19.88
CA HIS A 66 -9.81 -9.18 -21.29
C HIS A 66 -11.03 -10.07 -21.62
N GLY A 67 -11.57 -10.78 -20.64
CA GLY A 67 -12.73 -11.67 -20.81
C GLY A 67 -14.09 -10.97 -20.74
N ASP A 68 -14.13 -9.67 -20.43
CA ASP A 68 -15.37 -8.88 -20.41
C ASP A 68 -15.20 -7.65 -21.30
N PHE A 69 -15.89 -7.65 -22.44
CA PHE A 69 -15.80 -6.58 -23.43
C PHE A 69 -16.14 -5.20 -22.86
N LYS A 70 -17.14 -5.10 -21.97
CA LYS A 70 -17.53 -3.83 -21.36
C LYS A 70 -16.44 -3.31 -20.44
N LEU A 71 -15.85 -4.21 -19.65
CA LEU A 71 -14.76 -3.87 -18.74
C LEU A 71 -13.48 -3.50 -19.52
N LEU A 72 -13.15 -4.23 -20.57
CA LEU A 72 -12.03 -3.93 -21.47
C LEU A 72 -12.19 -2.54 -22.07
N TRP A 73 -13.33 -2.26 -22.69
CA TRP A 73 -13.61 -0.96 -23.30
C TRP A 73 -13.46 0.18 -22.29
N LYS A 74 -14.13 0.06 -21.14
CA LYS A 74 -14.08 1.07 -20.09
C LYS A 74 -12.68 1.29 -19.54
N THR A 75 -11.90 0.21 -19.40
CA THR A 75 -10.50 0.29 -18.96
C THR A 75 -9.68 1.07 -19.99
N ALA A 76 -9.79 0.71 -21.26
CA ALA A 76 -9.06 1.36 -22.35
C ALA A 76 -9.43 2.84 -22.50
N GLU A 77 -10.71 3.20 -22.38
CA GLU A 77 -11.16 4.59 -22.41
C GLU A 77 -10.54 5.42 -21.28
N LEU A 78 -10.50 4.88 -20.06
CA LEU A 78 -9.86 5.53 -18.92
C LEU A 78 -8.34 5.69 -19.12
N VAL A 79 -7.67 4.68 -19.67
CA VAL A 79 -6.24 4.77 -20.00
C VAL A 79 -5.98 5.85 -21.04
N LEU A 80 -6.73 5.86 -22.14
CA LEU A 80 -6.61 6.85 -23.21
C LEU A 80 -6.74 8.27 -22.66
N ARG A 81 -7.77 8.51 -21.85
CA ARG A 81 -8.07 9.84 -21.29
C ARG A 81 -7.08 10.27 -20.21
N SER A 82 -6.68 9.39 -19.31
CA SER A 82 -5.90 9.75 -18.13
C SER A 82 -4.40 9.64 -18.31
N TRP A 83 -3.92 8.77 -19.20
CA TRP A 83 -2.49 8.50 -19.38
C TRP A 83 -1.89 9.19 -20.59
N ASN A 84 -2.71 9.81 -21.44
CA ASN A 84 -2.28 10.50 -22.66
C ASN A 84 -1.46 9.58 -23.58
N VAL A 85 -1.94 8.35 -23.76
CA VAL A 85 -1.36 7.33 -24.64
C VAL A 85 -2.42 6.88 -25.65
N HIS A 86 -1.98 6.52 -26.85
CA HIS A 86 -2.86 6.07 -27.94
C HIS A 86 -2.57 4.61 -28.29
N GLY A 87 -3.54 3.93 -28.88
CA GLY A 87 -3.44 2.53 -29.28
C GLY A 87 -4.82 1.91 -29.47
N THR A 88 -4.85 0.63 -29.84
CA THR A 88 -6.10 -0.14 -29.87
C THR A 88 -6.63 -0.38 -28.45
N TYR A 89 -7.93 -0.64 -28.29
CA TYR A 89 -8.50 -0.88 -26.96
C TYR A 89 -7.83 -2.04 -26.22
N SER A 90 -7.38 -3.07 -26.96
CA SER A 90 -6.65 -4.19 -26.38
C SER A 90 -5.27 -3.75 -25.87
N GLU A 91 -4.50 -3.01 -26.67
CA GLU A 91 -3.18 -2.47 -26.27
C GLU A 91 -3.28 -1.56 -25.05
N LEU A 92 -4.27 -0.66 -25.02
CA LEU A 92 -4.50 0.24 -23.88
C LEU A 92 -4.83 -0.55 -22.60
N ALA A 93 -5.65 -1.59 -22.69
CA ALA A 93 -5.96 -2.47 -21.57
C ALA A 93 -4.73 -3.27 -21.12
N ILE A 94 -3.92 -3.79 -22.06
CA ILE A 94 -2.66 -4.48 -21.76
C ILE A 94 -1.72 -3.56 -20.99
N MET A 95 -1.49 -2.34 -21.50
CA MET A 95 -0.65 -1.34 -20.83
C MET A 95 -1.08 -1.08 -19.39
N PHE A 96 -2.39 -1.06 -19.12
CA PHE A 96 -2.88 -0.96 -17.75
C PHE A 96 -2.58 -2.20 -16.93
N THR A 97 -2.93 -3.38 -17.43
CA THR A 97 -2.71 -4.64 -16.72
C THR A 97 -1.22 -4.95 -16.49
N ASP A 98 -0.32 -4.41 -17.30
CA ASP A 98 1.13 -4.55 -17.10
C ASP A 98 1.64 -3.75 -15.91
N THR A 99 0.85 -2.79 -15.40
CA THR A 99 1.15 -2.11 -14.14
C THR A 99 0.73 -2.92 -12.90
N PHE A 100 0.11 -4.08 -13.08
CA PHE A 100 -0.36 -4.91 -11.97
C PHE A 100 0.80 -5.51 -11.19
N MET A 101 0.77 -5.26 -9.88
CA MET A 101 1.75 -5.78 -8.94
C MET A 101 1.02 -6.34 -7.72
N LEU A 102 1.15 -7.64 -7.49
CA LEU A 102 0.70 -8.24 -6.23
C LEU A 102 1.82 -8.20 -5.20
N GLN A 103 1.52 -7.72 -4.00
CA GLN A 103 2.41 -7.79 -2.84
C GLN A 103 1.78 -8.67 -1.77
N LEU A 104 2.56 -9.59 -1.20
CA LEU A 104 2.14 -10.37 -0.05
C LEU A 104 2.20 -9.51 1.22
N THR A 105 1.15 -9.55 2.01
CA THR A 105 1.01 -8.84 3.27
C THR A 105 0.17 -9.68 4.25
N THR A 106 -0.10 -9.12 5.42
CA THR A 106 -1.05 -9.63 6.40
C THR A 106 -2.30 -8.76 6.37
N ALA A 107 -3.47 -9.40 6.41
CA ALA A 107 -4.74 -8.70 6.50
C ALA A 107 -5.51 -9.15 7.75
N ASP A 108 -6.10 -8.18 8.44
CA ASP A 108 -7.03 -8.46 9.52
C ASP A 108 -8.34 -8.98 8.91
N SER A 109 -8.93 -10.01 9.51
CA SER A 109 -10.21 -10.52 9.06
C SER A 109 -11.32 -9.56 9.48
N ARG A 110 -12.24 -9.25 8.56
CA ARG A 110 -13.45 -8.47 8.89
C ARG A 110 -14.35 -9.18 9.90
N SER A 111 -14.23 -10.50 10.04
CA SER A 111 -15.00 -11.31 11.00
C SER A 111 -14.36 -11.42 12.39
N GLY A 112 -13.30 -10.64 12.67
CA GLY A 112 -12.56 -10.73 13.93
C GLY A 112 -11.68 -11.98 14.08
N ALA A 113 -11.54 -12.78 13.02
CA ALA A 113 -10.61 -13.90 13.00
C ALA A 113 -9.15 -13.42 13.01
N SER A 114 -8.23 -14.35 13.33
CA SER A 114 -6.80 -14.05 13.32
C SER A 114 -6.33 -13.47 11.98
N PRO A 115 -5.31 -12.59 12.00
CA PRO A 115 -4.73 -12.04 10.79
C PRO A 115 -4.26 -13.16 9.86
N ALA A 116 -4.56 -13.02 8.57
CA ALA A 116 -4.25 -14.03 7.56
C ALA A 116 -3.36 -13.43 6.46
N PRO A 117 -2.51 -14.26 5.82
CA PRO A 117 -1.77 -13.82 4.65
C PRO A 117 -2.73 -13.41 3.53
N ALA A 118 -2.43 -12.28 2.90
CA ALA A 118 -3.24 -11.70 1.84
C ALA A 118 -2.36 -11.09 0.75
N PHE A 119 -2.84 -11.11 -0.49
CA PHE A 119 -2.22 -10.34 -1.56
C PHE A 119 -2.95 -9.00 -1.75
N ILE A 120 -2.18 -7.92 -1.85
CA ILE A 120 -2.66 -6.62 -2.29
C ILE A 120 -2.29 -6.43 -3.75
N LEU A 121 -3.27 -6.11 -4.59
CA LEU A 121 -3.03 -5.62 -5.94
C LEU A 121 -2.81 -4.11 -5.93
N PHE A 122 -1.62 -3.74 -6.39
CA PHE A 122 -1.29 -2.38 -6.81
C PHE A 122 -1.39 -2.31 -8.33
N ALA A 123 -1.82 -1.15 -8.81
CA ALA A 123 -1.81 -0.79 -10.22
C ALA A 123 -1.58 0.72 -10.34
N LYS A 124 -1.12 1.17 -11.50
CA LYS A 124 -1.11 2.60 -11.81
C LYS A 124 -2.57 3.09 -11.86
N PRO A 125 -2.93 4.22 -11.22
CA PRO A 125 -4.31 4.70 -11.22
C PRO A 125 -4.85 4.93 -12.64
N LEU A 126 -6.05 4.40 -12.93
CA LEU A 126 -6.75 4.61 -14.21
C LEU A 126 -7.32 6.02 -14.35
N THR A 127 -7.70 6.63 -13.24
CA THR A 127 -8.35 7.94 -13.15
C THR A 127 -8.08 8.51 -11.77
N TYR A 128 -8.09 9.84 -11.67
CA TYR A 128 -8.02 10.56 -10.41
C TYR A 128 -9.41 10.88 -9.86
N ASP A 129 -10.48 10.67 -10.63
CA ASP A 129 -11.85 10.77 -10.12
C ASP A 129 -12.17 9.55 -9.26
N LYS A 130 -12.40 9.81 -7.97
CA LYS A 130 -12.75 8.81 -6.97
C LYS A 130 -14.02 8.04 -7.35
N ARG A 131 -15.02 8.69 -7.93
CA ARG A 131 -16.30 8.04 -8.29
C ARG A 131 -16.11 7.04 -9.43
N GLU A 132 -15.38 7.44 -10.47
CA GLU A 132 -15.03 6.56 -11.59
C GLU A 132 -14.14 5.40 -11.13
N ALA A 133 -13.13 5.67 -10.29
CA ALA A 133 -12.24 4.64 -9.75
C ALA A 133 -13.02 3.60 -8.92
N VAL A 134 -13.91 4.04 -8.03
CA VAL A 134 -14.76 3.15 -7.21
C VAL A 134 -15.69 2.34 -8.11
N LYS A 135 -16.33 2.96 -9.11
CA LYS A 135 -17.22 2.28 -10.05
C LYS A 135 -16.46 1.22 -10.85
N TRP A 136 -15.31 1.58 -11.43
CA TRP A 136 -14.46 0.65 -12.17
C TRP A 136 -14.00 -0.51 -11.28
N ARG A 137 -13.56 -0.24 -10.05
CA ARG A 137 -13.16 -1.28 -9.09
C ARG A 137 -14.31 -2.23 -8.79
N SER A 138 -15.53 -1.71 -8.62
CA SER A 138 -16.73 -2.52 -8.40
C SER A 138 -17.02 -3.44 -9.58
N ASP A 139 -16.92 -2.92 -10.80
CA ASP A 139 -17.10 -3.69 -12.04
C ASP A 139 -16.02 -4.77 -12.18
N PHE A 140 -14.75 -4.40 -11.98
CA PHE A 140 -13.61 -5.30 -12.02
C PHE A 140 -13.74 -6.45 -11.02
N LEU A 141 -14.13 -6.14 -9.78
CA LEU A 141 -14.37 -7.11 -8.72
C LEU A 141 -15.68 -7.89 -8.86
N ARG A 142 -16.54 -7.50 -9.80
CA ARG A 142 -17.93 -7.97 -9.93
C ARG A 142 -18.62 -8.00 -8.56
N ILE A 143 -18.59 -6.86 -7.87
CA ILE A 143 -19.21 -6.74 -6.54
C ILE A 143 -20.72 -6.80 -6.71
N ASP A 144 -21.33 -7.81 -6.10
CA ASP A 144 -22.77 -7.90 -5.93
C ASP A 144 -23.14 -7.38 -4.54
N LEU A 145 -24.22 -6.59 -4.42
CA LEU A 145 -24.64 -6.00 -3.15
C LEU A 145 -25.00 -7.06 -2.09
N LYS A 146 -25.48 -8.24 -2.51
CA LYS A 146 -25.88 -9.34 -1.62
C LYS A 146 -24.73 -10.30 -1.33
N LYS A 147 -23.85 -10.56 -2.32
CA LYS A 147 -22.82 -11.61 -2.23
C LYS A 147 -21.40 -11.09 -2.02
N GLY A 148 -21.17 -9.78 -2.20
CA GLY A 148 -19.87 -9.15 -2.19
C GLY A 148 -19.08 -9.41 -3.48
N ALA A 149 -17.76 -9.23 -3.43
CA ALA A 149 -16.88 -9.48 -4.58
C ALA A 149 -16.85 -10.97 -4.96
N GLN A 150 -16.90 -11.26 -6.26
CA GLN A 150 -16.80 -12.62 -6.77
C GLN A 150 -15.38 -13.18 -6.52
N PRO A 151 -15.24 -14.35 -5.87
CA PRO A 151 -13.95 -14.97 -5.59
C PRO A 151 -13.21 -15.32 -6.90
N LEU A 152 -11.89 -15.31 -6.85
CA LEU A 152 -11.06 -15.84 -7.94
C LEU A 152 -10.88 -17.34 -7.76
N ARG A 153 -10.96 -18.09 -8.85
CA ARG A 153 -10.74 -19.54 -8.86
C ARG A 153 -9.47 -19.83 -9.65
N LEU A 154 -8.52 -20.52 -9.03
CA LEU A 154 -7.30 -21.00 -9.67
C LEU A 154 -7.29 -22.52 -9.59
N GLY A 155 -7.77 -23.19 -10.65
CA GLY A 155 -7.99 -24.63 -10.61
C GLY A 155 -9.01 -24.99 -9.52
N LEU A 156 -8.57 -25.76 -8.53
CA LEU A 156 -9.38 -26.18 -7.38
C LEU A 156 -9.35 -25.16 -6.22
N ASP A 157 -8.41 -24.21 -6.22
CA ASP A 157 -8.25 -23.23 -5.15
C ASP A 157 -9.22 -22.04 -5.33
N ILE A 158 -9.81 -21.59 -4.21
CA ILE A 158 -10.71 -20.43 -4.16
C ILE A 158 -10.06 -19.32 -3.34
N PHE A 159 -9.87 -18.17 -3.97
CA PHE A 159 -9.31 -16.97 -3.36
C PHE A 159 -10.42 -15.95 -3.09
N PRO A 160 -10.87 -15.81 -1.83
CA PRO A 160 -11.76 -14.73 -1.45
C PRO A 160 -11.17 -13.35 -1.78
N VAL A 161 -11.99 -12.52 -2.44
CA VAL A 161 -11.62 -11.14 -2.77
C VAL A 161 -12.34 -10.16 -1.85
N ASP A 162 -11.64 -9.12 -1.43
CA ASP A 162 -12.10 -8.02 -0.57
C ASP A 162 -12.62 -8.46 0.82
N LYS A 163 -12.17 -9.61 1.33
CA LYS A 163 -12.60 -10.13 2.65
C LYS A 163 -11.74 -9.65 3.84
N GLY A 164 -10.53 -9.15 3.59
CA GLY A 164 -9.61 -8.65 4.62
C GLY A 164 -9.47 -7.12 4.65
N SER A 165 -8.99 -6.59 5.77
CA SER A 165 -8.57 -5.18 5.91
C SER A 165 -7.06 -5.06 6.16
N VAL A 166 -6.42 -4.15 5.43
CA VAL A 166 -5.00 -3.79 5.57
C VAL A 166 -4.97 -2.28 5.71
N ASP A 167 -5.28 -1.79 6.91
CA ASP A 167 -5.30 -0.37 7.21
C ASP A 167 -4.40 -0.11 8.41
N CYS A 168 -3.38 0.73 8.22
CA CYS A 168 -2.48 1.13 9.28
C CYS A 168 -2.98 2.41 9.93
N LYS A 169 -3.47 2.32 11.16
CA LYS A 169 -3.94 3.48 11.92
C LYS A 169 -2.80 4.40 12.37
N VAL A 170 -1.55 3.92 12.41
CA VAL A 170 -0.35 4.72 12.77
C VAL A 170 0.05 5.64 11.60
N CYS A 171 0.44 5.07 10.47
CA CYS A 171 0.98 5.82 9.34
C CYS A 171 -0.04 6.12 8.23
N LYS A 172 -1.29 5.64 8.39
CA LYS A 172 -2.38 5.72 7.40
C LYS A 172 -2.05 5.07 6.06
N ALA A 173 -1.03 4.21 6.01
CA ALA A 173 -0.72 3.43 4.83
C ALA A 173 -1.71 2.27 4.69
N ASP A 174 -1.95 1.91 3.44
CA ASP A 174 -2.88 0.88 2.99
C ASP A 174 -2.17 -0.44 2.62
N VAL A 175 -0.85 -0.50 2.86
CA VAL A 175 0.04 -1.60 2.46
C VAL A 175 0.34 -2.59 3.58
N HIS A 176 0.18 -2.17 4.83
CA HIS A 176 0.37 -2.98 6.04
C HIS A 176 -0.71 -2.63 7.06
N ARG A 177 -0.93 -3.53 8.01
CA ARG A 177 -1.84 -3.29 9.13
C ARG A 177 -1.14 -2.55 10.26
N THR A 178 -1.93 -1.96 11.15
CA THR A 178 -1.44 -1.18 12.31
C THR A 178 -0.37 -1.92 13.12
N ALA A 179 -0.60 -3.21 13.41
CA ALA A 179 0.32 -4.03 14.21
C ALA A 179 1.70 -4.26 13.54
N ASP A 180 1.77 -4.18 12.22
CA ASP A 180 2.99 -4.44 11.45
C ASP A 180 3.60 -3.12 10.93
N CYS A 181 3.30 -1.99 11.58
CA CYS A 181 3.75 -0.68 11.14
C CYS A 181 5.26 -0.46 11.38
N PRO A 182 6.05 -0.15 10.35
CA PRO A 182 7.49 0.08 10.52
C PRO A 182 7.80 1.36 11.31
N LEU A 183 6.92 2.38 11.28
CA LEU A 183 7.13 3.62 12.04
C LEU A 183 7.09 3.38 13.55
N ALA A 184 6.12 2.58 14.02
CA ALA A 184 5.99 2.26 15.43
C ALA A 184 7.19 1.50 15.99
N ASN A 185 7.89 0.74 15.14
CA ASN A 185 9.07 -0.04 15.51
C ASN A 185 10.39 0.73 15.35
N THR A 186 10.35 2.00 14.93
CA THR A 186 11.56 2.80 14.72
C THR A 186 12.11 3.29 16.07
N PRO A 187 13.40 3.09 16.39
CA PRO A 187 13.99 3.60 17.63
C PRO A 187 13.80 5.12 17.77
N GLY A 188 13.32 5.57 18.94
CA GLY A 188 13.02 6.98 19.20
C GLY A 188 11.68 7.47 18.63
N TRP A 189 10.81 6.58 18.16
CA TRP A 189 9.43 6.94 17.83
C TRP A 189 8.65 7.32 19.10
N LEU A 190 8.24 8.59 19.18
CA LEU A 190 7.43 9.13 20.30
C LEU A 190 5.92 9.17 19.97
N GLY A 191 5.53 8.71 18.77
CA GLY A 191 4.14 8.74 18.33
C GLY A 191 3.31 7.57 18.85
N VAL A 192 2.07 7.48 18.40
CA VAL A 192 1.13 6.43 18.80
C VAL A 192 1.68 5.06 18.40
N THR A 193 1.77 4.15 19.37
CA THR A 193 2.10 2.73 19.14
C THR A 193 0.82 1.91 18.93
N PRO A 194 0.89 0.73 18.27
CA PRO A 194 -0.28 -0.11 18.06
C PRO A 194 -1.05 -0.45 19.34
N GLU A 195 -0.36 -0.56 20.48
CA GLU A 195 -0.93 -0.87 21.80
C GLU A 195 -1.74 0.27 22.43
N LEU A 196 -1.52 1.50 21.96
CA LEU A 196 -2.21 2.71 22.42
C LEU A 196 -3.44 3.03 21.57
N ILE A 197 -3.63 2.36 20.44
CA ILE A 197 -4.74 2.62 19.53
C ILE A 197 -6.01 1.95 20.05
N GLY A 198 -7.02 2.76 20.39
CA GLY A 198 -8.31 2.28 20.90
C GLY A 198 -8.37 2.09 22.42
N LYS A 199 -7.30 2.44 23.15
CA LYS A 199 -7.41 2.73 24.57
C LYS A 199 -7.85 4.19 24.68
N ASP A 200 -9.15 4.42 24.85
CA ASP A 200 -9.62 5.71 25.30
C ASP A 200 -8.90 6.03 26.61
N ASP A 201 -8.46 7.28 26.79
CA ASP A 201 -7.80 7.79 27.99
C ASP A 201 -8.76 7.70 29.20
N LYS A 202 -9.01 6.49 29.70
CA LYS A 202 -9.36 6.29 31.10
C LYS A 202 -8.04 6.38 31.85
N GLU A 203 -7.70 7.61 32.23
CA GLU A 203 -6.73 7.88 33.28
C GLU A 203 -6.93 6.91 34.45
N PRO A 204 -5.86 6.31 34.97
CA PRO A 204 -5.69 6.25 36.40
C PRO A 204 -4.93 7.51 36.81
N ALA A 205 -5.65 8.47 37.41
CA ALA A 205 -5.04 9.48 38.25
C ALA A 205 -4.15 8.75 39.29
N GLY A 206 -2.85 9.02 39.27
CA GLY A 206 -1.89 8.25 40.07
C GLY A 206 -0.47 8.80 40.08
N SER A 207 -0.33 10.01 40.61
CA SER A 207 0.82 10.51 41.39
C SER A 207 2.24 10.06 41.02
N GLY A 208 3.02 10.99 40.46
CA GLY A 208 4.48 10.89 40.40
C GLY A 208 5.13 12.17 39.90
N THR A 209 5.43 13.09 40.81
CA THR A 209 6.11 14.38 40.60
C THR A 209 7.43 14.25 39.85
N SER A 210 7.57 14.96 38.72
CA SER A 210 8.83 15.57 38.23
C SER A 210 8.49 16.64 37.19
N LYS A 211 8.93 17.88 37.44
CA LYS A 211 8.86 19.00 36.49
C LYS A 211 9.54 18.61 35.16
N ALA A 212 8.77 18.59 34.08
CA ALA A 212 9.25 18.50 32.70
C ALA A 212 8.48 19.51 31.84
N PRO A 213 9.08 20.04 30.75
CA PRO A 213 8.61 21.24 30.09
C PRO A 213 7.28 21.03 29.36
N GLU A 214 6.54 22.12 29.28
CA GLU A 214 5.28 22.39 28.59
C GLU A 214 4.86 21.36 27.51
N PRO A 215 3.60 20.88 27.52
CA PRO A 215 3.13 19.85 26.60
C PRO A 215 3.10 20.39 25.17
N GLN A 216 4.17 20.16 24.41
CA GLN A 216 4.14 20.28 22.95
C GLN A 216 3.19 19.21 22.42
N ASN A 217 2.19 19.67 21.66
CA ASN A 217 1.25 18.82 20.96
C ASN A 217 2.00 17.70 20.23
N PRO A 218 1.70 16.41 20.49
CA PRO A 218 2.45 15.29 19.93
C PRO A 218 2.45 15.28 18.39
N VAL A 219 1.47 15.94 17.77
CA VAL A 219 1.40 16.15 16.32
C VAL A 219 2.49 17.09 15.82
N ASP A 220 2.79 18.16 16.56
CA ASP A 220 3.80 19.16 16.18
C ASP A 220 5.21 18.57 16.33
N THR A 221 5.46 17.79 17.40
CA THR A 221 6.72 17.07 17.63
C THR A 221 7.00 16.04 16.53
N ALA A 222 5.98 15.29 16.11
CA ALA A 222 6.11 14.32 15.03
C ALA A 222 6.40 14.99 13.66
N GLN A 223 5.80 16.16 13.39
CA GLN A 223 6.06 16.92 12.16
C GLN A 223 7.48 17.50 12.12
N ASP A 224 8.01 17.98 13.23
CA ASP A 224 9.36 18.55 13.30
C ASP A 224 10.47 17.50 13.16
N MET A 225 10.23 16.28 13.66
CA MET A 225 11.13 15.14 13.41
C MET A 225 11.19 14.77 11.92
N PHE A 226 10.06 14.79 11.22
CA PHE A 226 10.04 14.54 9.76
C PHE A 226 10.82 15.60 8.98
N ARG A 227 10.71 16.87 9.36
CA ARG A 227 11.44 17.98 8.72
C ARG A 227 12.95 17.89 8.94
N THR A 228 13.39 17.48 10.13
CA THR A 228 14.82 17.34 10.46
C THR A 228 15.46 16.12 9.80
N VAL A 229 14.76 14.98 9.71
CA VAL A 229 15.26 13.78 9.01
C VAL A 229 15.43 14.02 7.50
N MET A 230 14.49 14.72 6.86
CA MET A 230 14.60 15.08 5.44
C MET A 230 15.73 16.09 5.16
N LYS A 231 15.99 17.03 6.07
CA LYS A 231 17.14 17.95 5.96
C LYS A 231 18.48 17.24 6.11
N ARG A 232 18.59 16.24 6.98
CA ARG A 232 19.82 15.45 7.14
C ARG A 232 20.14 14.62 5.91
N LYS A 233 19.13 14.07 5.23
CA LYS A 233 19.33 13.28 4.01
C LYS A 233 19.73 14.12 2.79
N LYS A 234 19.41 15.42 2.78
CA LYS A 234 19.82 16.36 1.72
C LYS A 234 21.27 16.87 1.88
N ARG A 235 21.86 16.79 3.09
CA ARG A 235 23.23 17.26 3.35
C ARG A 235 24.32 16.22 3.11
N THR A 236 23.98 14.96 2.92
CA THR A 236 24.96 13.87 2.71
C THR A 236 25.09 13.42 1.25
N SER A 237 24.42 14.08 0.30
CA SER A 237 24.43 13.69 -1.11
C SER A 237 24.64 14.87 -2.08
N GLU A 238 25.60 15.75 -1.79
CA GLU A 238 26.16 16.65 -2.80
C GLU A 238 27.68 16.44 -2.89
N PRO A 239 28.21 15.96 -4.03
CA PRO A 239 29.64 15.95 -4.27
C PRO A 239 30.11 17.38 -4.52
N ASN A 240 31.13 17.80 -3.77
CA ASN A 240 31.73 19.13 -3.80
C ASN A 240 32.37 19.39 -5.18
N PRO A 241 31.87 20.32 -6.01
CA PRO A 241 32.58 20.74 -7.21
C PRO A 241 33.59 21.82 -6.83
N SER A 242 34.84 21.57 -7.22
CA SER A 242 35.98 22.49 -7.19
C SER A 242 35.63 23.91 -7.64
N SER A 243 36.11 24.91 -6.90
CA SER A 243 36.36 26.24 -7.46
C SER A 243 37.79 26.68 -7.14
N VAL A 244 38.53 26.81 -8.23
CA VAL A 244 39.88 27.30 -8.36
C VAL A 244 39.82 28.81 -8.63
N THR A 245 40.79 29.54 -8.06
CA THR A 245 41.36 30.86 -8.40
C THR A 245 41.04 32.12 -7.56
N LYS A 246 42.16 32.69 -7.07
CA LYS A 246 42.70 34.04 -7.34
C LYS A 246 42.80 35.04 -6.18
N ARG A 247 44.08 35.38 -5.92
CA ARG A 247 44.68 36.70 -5.64
C ARG A 247 44.40 37.39 -4.30
N GLY A 248 45.51 37.68 -3.60
CA GLY A 248 45.63 38.86 -2.73
C GLY A 248 46.57 38.63 -1.55
N GLY A 249 47.89 38.78 -1.75
CA GLY A 249 48.87 38.72 -0.66
C GLY A 249 50.04 39.65 -0.94
N ARG A 250 50.17 40.68 -0.10
CA ARG A 250 50.99 41.89 -0.23
C ARG A 250 52.22 41.79 0.68
N ALA A 251 53.36 42.25 0.16
CA ALA A 251 54.53 42.88 0.80
C ALA A 251 55.24 42.26 2.04
N GLY A 252 56.58 42.21 1.94
CA GLY A 252 57.59 42.15 3.01
C GLY A 252 58.91 41.65 2.40
N ARG A 253 59.91 42.48 2.04
CA ARG A 253 60.84 43.34 2.83
C ARG A 253 61.76 42.53 3.75
N GLY A 254 63.04 42.47 3.39
CA GLY A 254 64.17 42.35 4.32
C GLY A 254 65.17 41.24 4.00
N GLY A 255 66.45 41.62 3.88
CA GLY A 255 67.62 40.73 3.98
C GLY A 255 68.48 40.71 2.74
#